data_AF-A0A5J4NPK6-F1
#
_entry.id   AF-A0A5J4NPK6-F1
#
_cell.length_a   1.000
_cell.length_b   1.000
_cell.length_c   1.000
_cell.angle_alpha   90.00
_cell.angle_beta   90.00
_cell.angle_gamma   90.00
#
_symmetry.space_group_name_H-M   'P 1'
#
loop_
_entity.id
_entity.type
_entity.pdbx_description
1 polymer ?
#
loop_
_entity_poly.entity_id
_entity_poly.type
_entity_poly.pdbx_seq_one_letter_code
_entity_poly.pdbx_strand_id
1 'polypeptide(L)'
;MSLQKVVMCLRVLVLNTICRLGPKVPSPNVSDKELLSRLAVGILKTRELESVTSNPTKAVELRRMDLCRLLSNPHVLERLPFRDYDYRFVNGQCCEEVIGYLPLPVGKVGPLLLDGHSHYIPLATTEGCLVASTNRGCRALFLAGGVNSVVFRDQMTRAPVVWFPSVLQVVECIAWIESAVGYQSLKTVFNRTSAHINLISVFPNPSGHYLHIRFAASTGDAMGMNMVSKATNSALHELQNHFPQMKVISLSGNMCTDKKPSAINTILGRGKSVLAEACLPATVLAQVLHTSASRLSRLAHAKNWIGSAMAGCPGMTGANAHAANIVAGIFAATGQDLAQVVDSSACLTQFEVGENDSLIATVTMPCLEVGTIGGGTRLPAQRACLDLMDLNVDCPTEHLSRLITGTVLAGELSLMAALDTDDLVSAHLRLNRATVTPSSPTLPVTSDEVVSRAATHLNGILAKSDASGRLEPPHPIM
;
A
#
# COMPACT_ATOMS: atom_id res chain seq x y z
N MET A 1 44.67 31.10 14.46
CA MET A 1 44.23 29.73 14.09
C MET A 1 45.01 28.74 14.94
N SER A 2 44.35 27.95 15.79
CA SER A 2 45.05 27.09 16.76
C SER A 2 45.80 25.94 16.07
N LEU A 3 46.96 25.59 16.63
CA LEU A 3 47.83 24.48 16.21
C LEU A 3 47.06 23.14 16.04
N GLN A 4 45.96 22.96 16.79
CA GLN A 4 45.05 21.82 16.67
C GLN A 4 44.35 21.71 15.31
N LYS A 5 44.00 22.82 14.64
CA LYS A 5 43.35 22.78 13.33
C LYS A 5 44.31 22.37 12.21
N VAL A 6 45.59 22.67 12.33
CA VAL A 6 46.64 22.30 11.35
C VAL A 6 46.99 20.81 11.47
N VAL A 7 47.08 20.28 12.71
CA VAL A 7 47.32 18.85 12.95
C VAL A 7 46.15 17.98 12.49
N MET A 8 44.91 18.48 12.60
CA MET A 8 43.73 17.79 12.08
C MET A 8 43.69 17.74 10.54
N CYS A 9 44.10 18.82 9.88
CA CYS A 9 44.14 18.89 8.41
C CYS A 9 45.25 18.00 7.81
N LEU A 10 46.42 17.92 8.46
CA LEU A 10 47.50 17.01 8.02
C LEU A 10 47.16 15.53 8.23
N ARG A 11 46.43 15.15 9.30
CA ARG A 11 45.98 13.77 9.51
C ARG A 11 44.98 13.32 8.43
N VAL A 12 44.08 14.20 8.00
CA VAL A 12 43.12 13.92 6.92
C VAL A 12 43.80 13.75 5.56
N LEU A 13 44.88 14.48 5.28
CA LEU A 13 45.62 14.33 4.03
C LEU A 13 46.45 13.04 3.98
N VAL A 14 47.12 12.68 5.09
CA VAL A 14 47.98 11.48 5.13
C VAL A 14 47.17 10.17 5.14
N LEU A 15 45.99 10.15 5.77
CA LEU A 15 45.08 8.99 5.73
C LEU A 15 44.42 8.78 4.34
N ASN A 16 44.19 9.86 3.58
CA ASN A 16 43.60 9.77 2.24
C ASN A 16 44.57 9.20 1.18
N THR A 17 45.88 9.26 1.41
CA THR A 17 46.87 8.70 0.46
C THR A 17 47.10 7.20 0.68
N ILE A 18 46.87 6.67 1.88
CA ILE A 18 47.06 5.24 2.19
C ILE A 18 45.83 4.39 1.83
N CYS A 19 44.62 4.99 1.77
CA CYS A 19 43.37 4.28 1.48
C CYS A 19 43.12 3.92 -0.01
N ARG A 20 44.08 4.10 -0.93
CA ARG A 20 43.88 3.78 -2.37
C ARG A 20 44.48 2.45 -2.83
N LEU A 21 45.11 1.66 -1.96
CA LEU A 21 45.71 0.38 -2.34
C LEU A 21 45.44 -0.69 -1.25
N GLY A 22 44.34 -1.42 -1.40
CA GLY A 22 43.99 -2.60 -0.59
C GLY A 22 42.74 -3.29 -1.13
N PRO A 23 42.63 -4.63 -1.07
CA PRO A 23 41.71 -5.42 -1.90
C PRO A 23 40.23 -5.16 -1.56
N LYS A 24 39.37 -5.15 -2.60
CA LYS A 24 37.91 -4.91 -2.57
C LYS A 24 37.08 -6.10 -2.04
N VAL A 25 37.63 -6.94 -1.17
CA VAL A 25 36.89 -7.99 -0.47
C VAL A 25 37.43 -8.06 0.96
N PRO A 26 36.64 -7.77 2.00
CA PRO A 26 37.09 -7.98 3.36
C PRO A 26 37.27 -9.47 3.60
N SER A 27 38.41 -9.83 4.20
CA SER A 27 38.70 -11.16 4.70
C SER A 27 37.57 -11.65 5.62
N PRO A 28 37.21 -12.96 5.61
CA PRO A 28 36.05 -13.51 6.33
C PRO A 28 36.08 -13.43 7.88
N ASN A 29 37.02 -12.68 8.49
CA ASN A 29 37.26 -12.62 9.93
C ASN A 29 37.35 -11.18 10.50
N VAL A 30 36.59 -10.20 9.97
CA VAL A 30 36.52 -8.88 10.60
C VAL A 30 35.53 -8.92 11.77
N SER A 31 36.00 -8.61 12.99
CA SER A 31 35.13 -8.60 14.18
C SER A 31 34.06 -7.50 14.10
N ASP A 32 32.91 -7.74 14.73
CA ASP A 32 31.83 -6.74 14.85
C ASP A 32 32.31 -5.40 15.40
N LYS A 33 33.19 -5.45 16.40
CA LYS A 33 33.77 -4.25 17.03
C LYS A 33 34.58 -3.42 16.01
N GLU A 34 35.32 -4.08 15.13
CA GLU A 34 36.09 -3.42 14.08
C GLU A 34 35.17 -2.82 13.02
N LEU A 35 34.15 -3.56 12.56
CA LEU A 35 33.16 -3.03 11.62
C LEU A 35 32.44 -1.79 12.19
N LEU A 36 32.01 -1.87 13.45
CA LEU A 36 31.37 -0.79 14.16
C LEU A 36 32.30 0.41 14.42
N SER A 37 33.60 0.18 14.60
CA SER A 37 34.61 1.25 14.69
C SER A 37 34.73 1.98 13.35
N ARG A 38 34.83 1.21 12.25
CA ARG A 38 34.92 1.75 10.88
C ARG A 38 33.67 2.52 10.46
N LEU A 39 32.49 2.10 10.90
CA LEU A 39 31.24 2.87 10.74
C LEU A 39 31.32 4.21 11.48
N ALA A 40 31.71 4.19 12.77
CA ALA A 40 31.77 5.39 13.60
C ALA A 40 32.72 6.48 13.07
N VAL A 41 33.80 6.09 12.38
CA VAL A 41 34.74 7.03 11.75
C VAL A 41 34.42 7.34 10.27
N GLY A 42 33.35 6.77 9.71
CA GLY A 42 32.89 7.00 8.34
C GLY A 42 33.72 6.32 7.24
N ILE A 43 34.59 5.36 7.61
CA ILE A 43 35.37 4.57 6.65
C ILE A 43 34.49 3.53 5.96
N LEU A 44 33.55 2.94 6.69
CA LEU A 44 32.54 2.01 6.17
C LEU A 44 31.18 2.73 6.15
N LYS A 45 30.36 2.50 5.12
CA LYS A 45 28.98 2.99 5.10
C LYS A 45 28.02 1.87 5.50
N THR A 46 26.94 2.21 6.21
CA THR A 46 25.90 1.26 6.64
C THR A 46 25.28 0.47 5.48
N ARG A 47 25.11 1.11 4.32
CA ARG A 47 24.59 0.47 3.08
C ARG A 47 25.50 -0.59 2.47
N GLU A 48 26.73 -0.72 2.95
CA GLU A 48 27.73 -1.67 2.48
C GLU A 48 27.80 -2.91 3.40
N LEU A 49 27.01 -2.95 4.48
CA LEU A 49 27.10 -4.02 5.47
C LEU A 49 26.67 -5.39 4.90
N GLU A 50 25.66 -5.44 4.03
CA GLU A 50 25.21 -6.69 3.40
C GLU A 50 26.33 -7.31 2.54
N SER A 51 27.10 -6.49 1.82
CA SER A 51 28.21 -6.99 0.99
C SER A 51 29.43 -7.36 1.82
N VAL A 52 29.75 -6.60 2.87
CA VAL A 52 30.90 -6.85 3.74
C VAL A 52 30.71 -8.08 4.62
N THR A 53 29.50 -8.28 5.16
CA THR A 53 29.22 -9.40 6.06
C THR A 53 28.86 -10.69 5.31
N SER A 54 28.39 -10.58 4.06
CA SER A 54 27.76 -11.69 3.31
C SER A 54 26.65 -12.39 4.10
N ASN A 55 26.08 -11.72 5.11
CA ASN A 55 25.03 -12.21 5.99
C ASN A 55 24.05 -11.07 6.25
N PRO A 56 22.92 -11.01 5.52
CA PRO A 56 21.93 -9.94 5.65
C PRO A 56 21.43 -9.74 7.09
N THR A 57 21.18 -10.81 7.84
CA THR A 57 20.77 -10.72 9.26
C THR A 57 21.82 -10.04 10.11
N LYS A 58 23.10 -10.36 9.87
CA LYS A 58 24.22 -9.73 10.59
C LYS A 58 24.37 -8.26 10.21
N ALA A 59 24.16 -7.92 8.93
CA ALA A 59 24.17 -6.54 8.46
C ALA A 59 23.10 -5.70 9.19
N VAL A 60 21.87 -6.23 9.31
CA VAL A 60 20.78 -5.59 10.06
C VAL A 60 21.16 -5.40 11.54
N GLU A 61 21.72 -6.42 12.18
CA GLU A 61 22.17 -6.32 13.58
C GLU A 61 23.22 -5.22 13.77
N LEU A 62 24.28 -5.20 12.95
CA LEU A 62 25.33 -4.20 13.02
C LEU A 62 24.80 -2.79 12.75
N ARG A 63 23.90 -2.64 11.77
CA ARG A 63 23.24 -1.36 11.48
C ARG A 63 22.43 -0.86 12.68
N ARG A 64 21.71 -1.75 13.36
CA ARG A 64 20.97 -1.41 14.59
C ARG A 64 21.90 -1.01 15.73
N MET A 65 23.01 -1.74 15.93
CA MET A 65 24.01 -1.40 16.95
C MET A 65 24.67 -0.04 16.71
N ASP A 66 24.97 0.29 15.46
CA ASP A 66 25.48 1.60 15.07
C ASP A 66 24.44 2.69 15.35
N LEU A 67 23.19 2.48 14.92
CA LEU A 67 22.08 3.40 15.16
C LEU A 67 21.82 3.64 16.65
N CYS A 68 21.86 2.60 17.51
CA CYS A 68 21.69 2.73 18.96
C CYS A 68 22.68 3.73 19.59
N ARG A 69 23.90 3.88 19.05
CA ARG A 69 24.89 4.84 19.56
C ARG A 69 24.56 6.29 19.24
N LEU A 70 23.74 6.50 18.20
CA LEU A 70 23.34 7.81 17.70
C LEU A 70 22.03 8.29 18.33
N LEU A 71 21.24 7.39 18.92
CA LEU A 71 19.95 7.70 19.53
C LEU A 71 20.11 8.16 20.99
N SER A 72 19.33 9.16 21.39
CA SER A 72 19.27 9.60 22.80
C SER A 72 18.75 8.53 23.76
N ASN A 73 17.92 7.61 23.26
CA ASN A 73 17.48 6.42 23.97
C ASN A 73 17.82 5.20 23.10
N PRO A 74 18.79 4.34 23.48
CA PRO A 74 19.16 3.19 22.67
C PRO A 74 18.12 2.05 22.70
N HIS A 75 17.25 2.00 23.72
CA HIS A 75 16.30 0.90 23.94
C HIS A 75 15.09 0.93 22.99
N VAL A 76 14.89 1.99 22.19
CA VAL A 76 13.72 2.08 21.28
C VAL A 76 13.70 0.93 20.26
N LEU A 77 14.87 0.47 19.84
CA LEU A 77 14.96 -0.60 18.84
C LEU A 77 14.59 -1.97 19.41
N GLU A 78 14.58 -2.17 20.73
CA GLU A 78 14.23 -3.47 21.35
C GLU A 78 12.81 -3.93 20.98
N ARG A 79 11.90 -2.98 20.73
CA ARG A 79 10.51 -3.25 20.34
C ARG A 79 10.32 -3.47 18.83
N LEU A 80 11.32 -3.13 18.02
CA LEU A 80 11.29 -3.38 16.58
C LEU A 80 11.97 -4.73 16.29
N PRO A 81 11.20 -5.77 15.93
CA PRO A 81 11.74 -7.09 15.68
C PRO A 81 12.65 -7.10 14.44
N PHE A 82 13.64 -7.99 14.47
CA PHE A 82 14.59 -8.16 13.36
C PHE A 82 15.19 -9.57 13.25
N ARG A 83 15.00 -10.41 14.27
CA ARG A 83 15.51 -11.79 14.26
C ARG A 83 14.54 -12.70 13.52
N ASP A 84 15.04 -13.85 13.09
CA ASP A 84 14.24 -14.93 12.48
C ASP A 84 13.43 -14.51 11.24
N TYR A 85 13.94 -13.52 10.50
CA TYR A 85 13.39 -13.02 9.26
C TYR A 85 14.38 -13.24 8.11
N ASP A 86 13.89 -13.76 6.98
CA ASP A 86 14.73 -14.04 5.82
C ASP A 86 14.96 -12.79 4.95
N TYR A 87 15.96 -12.00 5.34
CA TYR A 87 16.36 -10.79 4.63
C TYR A 87 16.92 -11.02 3.22
N ARG A 88 17.17 -12.27 2.78
CA ARG A 88 17.61 -12.56 1.40
C ARG A 88 16.56 -12.16 0.37
N PHE A 89 15.28 -12.21 0.73
CA PHE A 89 14.18 -11.76 -0.14
C PHE A 89 14.01 -10.24 -0.18
N VAL A 90 14.60 -9.51 0.77
CA VAL A 90 14.50 -8.04 0.85
C VAL A 90 15.68 -7.36 0.18
N ASN A 91 16.89 -7.88 0.41
CA ASN A 91 18.13 -7.25 -0.03
C ASN A 91 18.20 -7.06 -1.55
N GLY A 92 18.40 -5.82 -1.99
CA GLY A 92 18.51 -5.45 -3.41
C GLY A 92 17.20 -5.51 -4.19
N GLN A 93 16.06 -5.68 -3.52
CA GLN A 93 14.76 -5.88 -4.18
C GLN A 93 13.62 -5.07 -3.56
N CYS A 94 13.52 -5.03 -2.23
CA CYS A 94 12.35 -4.46 -1.55
C CYS A 94 12.66 -3.29 -0.61
N CYS A 95 13.84 -3.27 0.02
CA CYS A 95 14.19 -2.23 0.97
C CYS A 95 15.71 -2.12 1.15
N GLU A 96 16.19 -0.90 1.35
CA GLU A 96 17.57 -0.57 1.71
C GLU A 96 17.67 -0.13 3.17
N GLU A 97 18.87 -0.16 3.75
CA GLU A 97 19.12 0.32 5.12
C GLU A 97 18.23 -0.34 6.18
N VAL A 98 17.97 -1.64 6.01
CA VAL A 98 17.03 -2.41 6.83
C VAL A 98 17.48 -2.47 8.30
N ILE A 99 16.60 -2.09 9.22
CA ILE A 99 16.83 -2.16 10.68
C ILE A 99 15.87 -3.12 11.40
N GLY A 100 15.04 -3.86 10.69
CA GLY A 100 14.01 -4.72 11.25
C GLY A 100 12.84 -4.89 10.29
N TYR A 101 11.70 -5.29 10.84
CA TYR A 101 10.42 -5.35 10.12
C TYR A 101 9.27 -4.94 11.04
N LEU A 102 8.15 -4.54 10.45
CA LEU A 102 6.94 -4.19 11.21
C LEU A 102 5.91 -5.33 11.12
N PRO A 103 5.55 -5.98 12.25
CA PRO A 103 4.46 -6.95 12.25
C PRO A 103 3.11 -6.24 12.12
N LEU A 104 2.30 -6.65 11.15
CA LEU A 104 0.93 -6.19 10.96
C LEU A 104 -0.05 -7.37 11.19
N PRO A 105 -1.12 -7.20 12.00
CA PRO A 105 -2.13 -8.24 12.17
C PRO A 105 -2.81 -8.57 10.84
N VAL A 106 -2.97 -9.86 10.54
CA VAL A 106 -3.69 -10.34 9.34
C VAL A 106 -4.96 -11.06 9.76
N GLY A 107 -6.10 -10.52 9.37
CA GLY A 107 -7.41 -11.12 9.57
C GLY A 107 -7.85 -11.96 8.37
N LYS A 108 -8.79 -12.87 8.61
CA LYS A 108 -9.46 -13.69 7.60
C LYS A 108 -10.85 -13.12 7.33
N VAL A 109 -11.15 -12.84 6.05
CA VAL A 109 -12.47 -12.43 5.57
C VAL A 109 -13.04 -13.54 4.68
N GLY A 110 -14.31 -13.90 4.85
CA GLY A 110 -15.04 -14.78 3.93
C GLY A 110 -15.79 -15.96 4.59
N PRO A 111 -16.34 -16.88 3.78
CA PRO A 111 -16.07 -17.00 2.34
C PRO A 111 -16.73 -15.89 1.52
N LEU A 112 -15.99 -15.35 0.55
CA LEU A 112 -16.53 -14.53 -0.54
C LEU A 112 -16.87 -15.49 -1.69
N LEU A 113 -18.15 -15.63 -2.01
CA LEU A 113 -18.59 -16.37 -3.20
C LEU A 113 -18.50 -15.42 -4.41
N LEU A 114 -17.46 -15.58 -5.21
CA LEU A 114 -17.15 -14.75 -6.37
C LEU A 114 -17.11 -15.63 -7.62
N ASP A 115 -17.89 -15.29 -8.63
CA ASP A 115 -17.91 -15.96 -9.94
C ASP A 115 -18.09 -17.50 -9.82
N GLY A 116 -18.90 -17.93 -8.84
CA GLY A 116 -19.19 -19.34 -8.56
C GLY A 116 -18.19 -20.04 -7.63
N HIS A 117 -17.13 -19.37 -7.18
CA HIS A 117 -16.07 -19.94 -6.34
C HIS A 117 -15.96 -19.24 -4.98
N SER A 118 -15.72 -20.01 -3.91
CA SER A 118 -15.61 -19.47 -2.55
C SER A 118 -14.16 -19.23 -2.17
N HIS A 119 -13.84 -17.99 -1.76
CA HIS A 119 -12.50 -17.58 -1.40
C HIS A 119 -12.42 -17.02 0.02
N TYR A 120 -11.27 -17.19 0.67
CA TYR A 120 -10.94 -16.51 1.91
C TYR A 120 -9.87 -15.45 1.67
N ILE A 121 -10.15 -14.22 2.08
CA ILE A 121 -9.35 -13.05 1.75
C ILE A 121 -8.54 -12.64 2.99
N PRO A 122 -7.20 -12.58 2.90
CA PRO A 122 -6.37 -12.02 3.97
C PRO A 122 -6.47 -10.50 3.96
N LEU A 123 -6.68 -9.92 5.14
CA LEU A 123 -6.78 -8.47 5.31
C LEU A 123 -5.85 -8.02 6.43
N ALA A 124 -4.73 -7.39 6.07
CA ALA A 124 -3.75 -6.89 7.03
C ALA A 124 -4.15 -5.49 7.52
N THR A 125 -4.44 -5.32 8.81
CA THR A 125 -4.92 -4.04 9.33
C THR A 125 -4.68 -3.90 10.83
N THR A 126 -4.59 -2.66 11.29
CA THR A 126 -4.64 -2.29 12.71
C THR A 126 -5.96 -1.60 13.07
N GLU A 127 -6.88 -1.42 12.12
CA GLU A 127 -8.19 -0.82 12.35
C GLU A 127 -9.16 -1.87 12.90
N GLY A 128 -9.61 -1.70 14.14
CA GLY A 128 -10.67 -2.51 14.72
C GLY A 128 -11.97 -2.40 13.92
N CYS A 129 -12.82 -3.43 13.99
CA CYS A 129 -14.03 -3.63 13.19
C CYS A 129 -13.83 -3.95 11.71
N LEU A 130 -12.72 -3.55 11.06
CA LEU A 130 -12.62 -3.63 9.60
C LEU A 130 -12.83 -5.06 9.08
N VAL A 131 -12.07 -6.02 9.59
CA VAL A 131 -12.20 -7.46 9.21
C VAL A 131 -13.61 -7.98 9.49
N ALA A 132 -14.16 -7.67 10.68
CA ALA A 132 -15.48 -8.15 11.09
C ALA A 132 -16.61 -7.58 10.22
N SER A 133 -16.53 -6.28 9.87
CA SER A 133 -17.48 -5.61 8.99
C SER A 133 -17.41 -6.20 7.59
N THR A 134 -16.22 -6.35 7.01
CA THR A 134 -16.08 -6.97 5.68
C THR A 134 -16.60 -8.42 5.69
N ASN A 135 -16.39 -9.17 6.77
CA ASN A 135 -16.91 -10.52 6.92
C ASN A 135 -18.45 -10.57 6.98
N ARG A 136 -19.10 -9.60 7.63
CA ARG A 136 -20.56 -9.42 7.59
C ARG A 136 -21.05 -9.15 6.17
N GLY A 137 -20.32 -8.32 5.42
CA GLY A 137 -20.56 -8.09 3.99
C GLY A 137 -20.48 -9.37 3.15
N CYS A 138 -19.41 -10.15 3.31
CA CYS A 138 -19.25 -11.43 2.62
C CYS A 138 -20.40 -12.40 2.98
N ARG A 139 -20.86 -12.42 4.24
CA ARG A 139 -22.00 -13.23 4.65
C ARG A 139 -23.28 -12.83 3.92
N ALA A 140 -23.56 -11.53 3.79
CA ALA A 140 -24.73 -11.05 3.05
C ALA A 140 -24.67 -11.46 1.57
N LEU A 141 -23.51 -11.25 0.93
CA LEU A 141 -23.29 -11.63 -0.46
C LEU A 141 -23.41 -13.14 -0.69
N PHE A 142 -22.83 -13.95 0.19
CA PHE A 142 -22.92 -15.41 0.10
C PHE A 142 -24.37 -15.91 0.16
N LEU A 143 -25.17 -15.36 1.09
CA LEU A 143 -26.60 -15.70 1.21
C LEU A 143 -27.44 -15.18 0.03
N ALA A 144 -26.95 -14.17 -0.68
CA ALA A 144 -27.58 -13.61 -1.87
C ALA A 144 -27.23 -14.35 -3.17
N GLY A 145 -26.39 -15.39 -3.11
CA GLY A 145 -25.97 -16.16 -4.30
C GLY A 145 -24.60 -15.75 -4.86
N GLY A 146 -23.90 -14.83 -4.19
CA GLY A 146 -22.54 -14.43 -4.54
C GLY A 146 -22.43 -13.13 -5.33
N VAL A 147 -21.27 -12.93 -5.93
CA VAL A 147 -20.88 -11.76 -6.70
C VAL A 147 -20.45 -12.20 -8.10
N ASN A 148 -20.93 -11.49 -9.13
CA ASN A 148 -20.36 -11.60 -10.47
C ASN A 148 -19.36 -10.47 -10.67
N SER A 149 -18.23 -10.73 -11.31
CA SER A 149 -17.23 -9.72 -11.61
C SER A 149 -16.63 -9.86 -13.00
N VAL A 150 -16.23 -8.73 -13.60
CA VAL A 150 -15.66 -8.69 -14.96
C VAL A 150 -14.56 -7.64 -15.03
N VAL A 151 -13.41 -8.03 -15.58
CA VAL A 151 -12.36 -7.08 -16.00
C VAL A 151 -12.71 -6.59 -17.40
N PHE A 152 -12.90 -5.29 -17.58
CA PHE A 152 -13.26 -4.69 -18.88
C PHE A 152 -12.10 -3.92 -19.52
N ARG A 153 -10.98 -3.78 -18.82
CA ARG A 153 -9.78 -3.13 -19.33
C ARG A 153 -8.55 -3.57 -18.52
N ASP A 154 -7.44 -3.80 -19.21
CA ASP A 154 -6.14 -4.11 -18.60
C ASP A 154 -5.03 -3.35 -19.34
N GLN A 155 -4.54 -2.28 -18.72
CA GLN A 155 -3.46 -1.48 -19.28
C GLN A 155 -2.69 -0.70 -18.23
N MET A 156 -1.40 -0.98 -18.08
CA MET A 156 -0.51 -0.11 -17.31
C MET A 156 -0.04 1.05 -18.18
N THR A 157 0.26 2.20 -17.55
CA THR A 157 0.55 3.44 -18.28
C THR A 157 1.83 4.12 -17.83
N ARG A 158 2.48 4.80 -18.78
CA ARG A 158 3.56 5.75 -18.52
C ARG A 158 3.39 6.94 -19.45
N ALA A 159 3.51 8.14 -18.90
CA ALA A 159 3.35 9.38 -19.65
C ALA A 159 4.56 10.29 -19.48
N PRO A 160 5.53 10.27 -20.41
CA PRO A 160 6.59 11.27 -20.47
C PRO A 160 6.05 12.65 -20.83
N VAL A 161 6.87 13.66 -20.53
CA VAL A 161 6.71 15.02 -21.03
C VAL A 161 7.94 15.38 -21.85
N VAL A 162 7.69 15.87 -23.06
CA VAL A 162 8.71 16.33 -24.01
C VAL A 162 8.46 17.79 -24.35
N TRP A 163 9.48 18.47 -24.89
CA TRP A 163 9.45 19.88 -25.26
C TRP A 163 9.91 20.08 -26.71
N PHE A 164 9.33 21.07 -27.39
CA PHE A 164 9.67 21.48 -28.75
C PHE A 164 9.96 22.99 -28.85
N PRO A 165 10.84 23.42 -29.78
CA PRO A 165 11.06 24.83 -30.08
C PRO A 165 9.82 25.62 -30.56
N SER A 166 8.83 24.95 -31.15
CA SER A 166 7.63 25.57 -31.71
C SER A 166 6.39 24.74 -31.43
N VAL A 167 5.26 25.42 -31.19
CA VAL A 167 3.93 24.79 -31.09
C VAL A 167 3.52 24.08 -32.39
N LEU A 168 4.04 24.50 -33.55
CA LEU A 168 3.81 23.81 -34.82
C LEU A 168 4.38 22.40 -34.79
N GLN A 169 5.60 22.24 -34.26
CA GLN A 169 6.24 20.92 -34.13
C GLN A 169 5.54 20.03 -33.10
N VAL A 170 4.92 20.61 -32.06
CA VAL A 170 4.07 19.85 -31.13
C VAL A 170 2.91 19.21 -31.90
N VAL A 171 2.21 19.99 -32.73
CA VAL A 171 1.07 19.51 -33.51
C VAL A 171 1.50 18.54 -34.61
N GLU A 172 2.65 18.78 -35.27
CA GLU A 172 3.24 17.82 -36.21
C GLU A 172 3.55 16.48 -35.53
N CYS A 173 4.08 16.49 -34.29
CA CYS A 173 4.33 15.29 -33.53
C CYS A 173 3.04 14.55 -33.15
N ILE A 174 1.99 15.28 -32.73
CA ILE A 174 0.66 14.69 -32.47
C ILE A 174 0.14 14.00 -33.74
N ALA A 175 0.12 14.71 -34.87
CA ALA A 175 -0.38 14.17 -36.14
C ALA A 175 0.41 12.93 -36.58
N TRP A 176 1.72 12.90 -36.35
CA TRP A 176 2.53 11.73 -36.63
C TRP A 176 2.19 10.55 -35.70
N ILE A 177 2.11 10.77 -34.38
CA ILE A 177 1.74 9.75 -33.38
C ILE A 177 0.38 9.11 -33.72
N GLU A 178 -0.59 9.91 -34.14
CA GLU A 178 -1.96 9.48 -34.47
C GLU A 178 -2.07 8.86 -35.87
N SER A 179 -1.09 9.06 -36.74
CA SER A 179 -1.04 8.40 -38.04
C SER A 179 -0.79 6.89 -37.91
N ALA A 180 -1.31 6.10 -38.85
CA ALA A 180 -1.09 4.65 -38.87
C ALA A 180 0.42 4.29 -38.90
N VAL A 181 1.21 5.07 -39.63
CA VAL A 181 2.67 4.86 -39.75
C VAL A 181 3.38 5.17 -38.44
N GLY A 182 3.10 6.31 -37.82
CA GLY A 182 3.75 6.69 -36.56
C GLY A 182 3.36 5.79 -35.40
N TYR A 183 2.06 5.51 -35.23
CA TYR A 183 1.60 4.55 -34.22
C TYR A 183 2.25 3.17 -34.40
N GLN A 184 2.31 2.65 -35.63
CA GLN A 184 2.91 1.35 -35.88
C GLN A 184 4.43 1.35 -35.65
N SER A 185 5.13 2.44 -35.96
CA SER A 185 6.55 2.57 -35.63
C SER A 185 6.77 2.52 -34.12
N LEU A 186 6.02 3.33 -33.36
CA LEU A 186 6.05 3.35 -31.90
C LEU A 186 5.74 1.98 -31.30
N LYS A 187 4.67 1.33 -31.77
CA LYS A 187 4.27 -0.01 -31.33
C LYS A 187 5.37 -1.03 -31.56
N THR A 188 6.04 -0.97 -32.71
CA THR A 188 7.12 -1.90 -33.06
C THR A 188 8.32 -1.76 -32.11
N VAL A 189 8.81 -0.55 -31.87
CA VAL A 189 9.95 -0.34 -30.96
C VAL A 189 9.58 -0.62 -29.50
N PHE A 190 8.35 -0.27 -29.10
CA PHE A 190 7.83 -0.47 -27.75
C PHE A 190 7.72 -1.97 -27.41
N ASN A 191 7.08 -2.75 -28.30
CA ASN A 191 6.85 -4.18 -28.09
C ASN A 191 8.14 -5.02 -28.17
N ARG A 192 9.18 -4.55 -28.87
CA ARG A 192 10.49 -5.24 -28.91
C ARG A 192 11.20 -5.31 -27.56
N THR A 193 10.79 -4.49 -26.60
CA THR A 193 11.50 -4.38 -25.31
C THR A 193 11.23 -5.54 -24.34
N SER A 194 10.17 -6.32 -24.56
CA SER A 194 9.73 -7.45 -23.75
C SER A 194 8.73 -8.32 -24.51
N ALA A 195 8.77 -9.65 -24.32
CA ALA A 195 7.75 -10.55 -24.87
C ALA A 195 6.37 -10.41 -24.19
N HIS A 196 6.33 -9.81 -22.99
CA HIS A 196 5.11 -9.67 -22.17
C HIS A 196 4.44 -8.30 -22.29
N ILE A 197 4.94 -7.43 -23.16
CA ILE A 197 4.37 -6.09 -23.34
C ILE A 197 3.70 -5.93 -24.71
N ASN A 198 2.53 -5.32 -24.72
CA ASN A 198 1.87 -4.93 -25.96
C ASN A 198 1.28 -3.53 -25.83
N LEU A 199 1.75 -2.60 -26.66
CA LEU A 199 1.22 -1.24 -26.74
C LEU A 199 -0.24 -1.28 -27.24
N ILE A 200 -1.14 -0.72 -26.44
CA ILE A 200 -2.57 -0.63 -26.71
C ILE A 200 -2.89 0.73 -27.32
N SER A 201 -2.47 1.81 -26.66
CA SER A 201 -2.76 3.17 -27.13
C SER A 201 -1.65 4.16 -26.77
N VAL A 202 -1.61 5.25 -27.53
CA VAL A 202 -0.77 6.42 -27.27
C VAL A 202 -1.68 7.63 -27.28
N PHE A 203 -1.78 8.33 -26.16
CA PHE A 203 -2.62 9.51 -26.00
C PHE A 203 -1.76 10.76 -25.82
N PRO A 204 -1.50 11.53 -26.89
CA PRO A 204 -0.74 12.77 -26.82
C PRO A 204 -1.63 13.94 -26.36
N ASN A 205 -1.12 14.78 -25.46
CA ASN A 205 -1.86 15.91 -24.90
C ASN A 205 -0.95 17.14 -24.74
N PRO A 206 -1.14 18.19 -25.56
CA PRO A 206 -0.26 19.35 -25.61
C PRO A 206 -0.49 20.35 -24.48
N SER A 207 0.55 21.11 -24.12
CA SER A 207 0.49 22.29 -23.27
C SER A 207 1.58 23.28 -23.68
N GLY A 208 1.23 24.26 -24.51
CA GLY A 208 2.20 25.18 -25.12
C GLY A 208 3.27 24.41 -25.91
N HIS A 209 4.54 24.60 -25.54
CA HIS A 209 5.67 23.93 -26.15
C HIS A 209 5.92 22.50 -25.64
N TYR A 210 5.11 22.05 -24.68
CA TYR A 210 5.22 20.72 -24.08
C TYR A 210 4.19 19.76 -24.65
N LEU A 211 4.57 18.49 -24.75
CA LEU A 211 3.67 17.40 -25.10
C LEU A 211 3.78 16.30 -24.06
N HIS A 212 2.65 15.98 -23.42
CA HIS A 212 2.53 14.82 -22.55
C HIS A 212 2.03 13.65 -23.39
N ILE A 213 2.72 12.51 -23.37
CA ILE A 213 2.40 11.40 -24.26
C ILE A 213 2.11 10.18 -23.41
N ARG A 214 0.83 9.85 -23.18
CA ARG A 214 0.44 8.73 -22.32
C ARG A 214 0.41 7.43 -23.13
N PHE A 215 1.41 6.59 -22.93
CA PHE A 215 1.46 5.23 -23.45
C PHE A 215 0.68 4.30 -22.53
N ALA A 216 -0.18 3.47 -23.08
CA ALA A 216 -0.91 2.43 -22.37
C ALA A 216 -0.63 1.06 -23.00
N ALA A 217 -0.32 0.06 -22.17
CA ALA A 217 0.09 -1.25 -22.64
C ALA A 217 -0.36 -2.36 -21.68
N SER A 218 -0.64 -3.55 -22.21
CA SER A 218 -0.76 -4.76 -21.38
C SER A 218 0.63 -5.26 -20.97
N THR A 219 0.73 -5.88 -19.80
CA THR A 219 2.02 -6.23 -19.15
C THR A 219 2.08 -7.67 -18.64
N GLY A 220 1.18 -8.54 -19.10
CA GLY A 220 1.00 -9.89 -18.56
C GLY A 220 0.57 -9.83 -17.10
N ASP A 221 1.14 -10.70 -16.26
CA ASP A 221 0.77 -10.82 -14.84
C ASP A 221 1.57 -9.89 -13.90
N ALA A 222 2.58 -9.19 -14.42
CA ALA A 222 3.24 -8.14 -13.65
C ALA A 222 2.35 -6.89 -13.61
N MET A 223 2.38 -6.15 -12.50
CA MET A 223 1.79 -4.81 -12.44
C MET A 223 2.37 -3.89 -13.53
N GLY A 224 3.65 -4.08 -13.87
CA GLY A 224 4.18 -3.64 -15.17
C GLY A 224 4.88 -2.28 -15.20
N MET A 225 4.95 -1.50 -14.11
CA MET A 225 5.56 -0.16 -14.14
C MET A 225 6.98 -0.11 -14.73
N ASN A 226 7.86 -1.03 -14.35
CA ASN A 226 9.23 -1.07 -14.89
C ASN A 226 9.26 -1.43 -16.38
N MET A 227 8.39 -2.35 -16.79
CA MET A 227 8.28 -2.82 -18.18
C MET A 227 7.81 -1.69 -19.09
N VAL A 228 6.73 -1.00 -18.71
CA VAL A 228 6.19 0.14 -19.46
C VAL A 228 7.20 1.28 -19.50
N SER A 229 7.91 1.56 -18.40
CA SER A 229 8.91 2.63 -18.36
C SER A 229 10.09 2.38 -19.32
N LYS A 230 10.58 1.14 -19.38
CA LYS A 230 11.61 0.72 -20.35
C LYS A 230 11.13 0.88 -21.79
N ALA A 231 9.91 0.41 -22.07
CA ALA A 231 9.32 0.45 -23.40
C ALA A 231 9.05 1.89 -23.87
N THR A 232 8.54 2.75 -22.99
CA THR A 232 8.38 4.18 -23.24
C THR A 232 9.71 4.85 -23.54
N ASN A 233 10.79 4.50 -22.83
CA ASN A 233 12.11 5.07 -23.13
C ASN A 233 12.57 4.71 -24.55
N SER A 234 12.29 3.47 -25.01
CA SER A 234 12.56 3.08 -26.40
C SER A 234 11.70 3.87 -27.41
N ALA A 235 10.43 4.10 -27.10
CA ALA A 235 9.53 4.90 -27.94
C ALA A 235 9.95 6.38 -28.01
N LEU A 236 10.51 6.94 -26.91
CA LEU A 236 11.06 8.28 -26.90
C LEU A 236 12.28 8.42 -27.83
N HIS A 237 13.15 7.42 -27.91
CA HIS A 237 14.25 7.43 -28.87
C HIS A 237 13.76 7.42 -30.32
N GLU A 238 12.71 6.66 -30.62
CA GLU A 238 12.09 6.68 -31.95
C GLU A 238 11.49 8.06 -32.29
N LEU A 239 10.81 8.69 -31.33
CA LEU A 239 10.34 10.07 -31.49
C LEU A 239 11.48 11.07 -31.70
N GLN A 240 12.61 10.93 -31.00
CA GLN A 240 13.77 11.81 -31.20
C GLN A 240 14.43 11.63 -32.57
N ASN A 241 14.38 10.42 -33.16
CA ASN A 241 14.85 10.19 -34.52
C ASN A 241 13.98 10.92 -35.54
N HIS A 242 12.66 10.93 -35.34
CA HIS A 242 11.72 11.61 -36.23
C HIS A 242 11.66 13.14 -35.99
N PHE A 243 11.86 13.56 -34.75
CA PHE A 243 11.84 14.96 -34.31
C PHE A 243 13.16 15.31 -33.57
N PRO A 244 14.26 15.60 -34.28
CA PRO A 244 15.59 15.80 -33.67
C PRO A 244 15.68 16.99 -32.70
N GLN A 245 14.76 17.95 -32.81
CA GLN A 245 14.69 19.12 -31.92
C GLN A 245 13.87 18.85 -30.65
N MET A 246 13.20 17.70 -30.56
CA MET A 246 12.44 17.27 -29.39
C MET A 246 13.39 17.01 -28.22
N LYS A 247 13.08 17.60 -27.05
CA LYS A 247 13.81 17.34 -25.81
C LYS A 247 12.94 16.55 -24.85
N VAL A 248 13.44 15.44 -24.35
CA VAL A 248 12.80 14.71 -23.25
C VAL A 248 13.03 15.49 -21.96
N ILE A 249 11.96 15.97 -21.33
CA ILE A 249 12.03 16.69 -20.06
C ILE A 249 11.97 15.69 -18.90
N SER A 250 11.06 14.71 -18.97
CA SER A 250 10.96 13.63 -18.00
C SER A 250 10.27 12.42 -18.59
N LEU A 251 10.70 11.21 -18.18
CA LEU A 251 10.02 9.95 -18.51
C LEU A 251 8.63 9.87 -17.84
N SER A 252 8.41 10.62 -16.75
CA SER A 252 7.14 10.73 -16.04
C SER A 252 6.76 12.19 -15.86
N GLY A 253 5.92 12.70 -16.75
CA GLY A 253 5.30 14.02 -16.71
C GLY A 253 3.99 14.07 -15.92
N ASN A 254 3.82 13.19 -14.93
CA ASN A 254 2.63 13.12 -14.06
C ASN A 254 1.27 12.85 -14.72
N MET A 255 1.20 12.65 -16.05
CA MET A 255 -0.03 12.25 -16.76
C MET A 255 -0.18 10.71 -16.88
N CYS A 256 0.59 9.94 -16.11
CA CYS A 256 0.48 8.48 -16.11
C CYS A 256 -0.93 8.05 -15.63
N THR A 257 -1.44 8.48 -14.46
CA THR A 257 -0.80 9.16 -13.31
C THR A 257 -0.52 8.13 -12.22
N ASP A 258 0.66 8.17 -11.61
CA ASP A 258 1.12 7.12 -10.68
C ASP A 258 1.20 7.60 -9.24
N LYS A 259 0.42 7.03 -8.33
CA LYS A 259 0.41 7.34 -6.88
C LYS A 259 -0.08 8.75 -6.56
N LYS A 260 -0.94 9.31 -7.41
CA LYS A 260 -1.55 10.64 -7.21
C LYS A 260 -2.97 10.62 -7.76
N PRO A 261 -3.94 11.19 -7.01
CA PRO A 261 -5.33 11.20 -7.44
C PRO A 261 -5.46 11.93 -8.78
N SER A 262 -6.13 11.29 -9.75
CA SER A 262 -6.30 11.88 -11.07
C SER A 262 -7.58 11.42 -11.77
N ALA A 263 -8.28 12.38 -12.40
CA ALA A 263 -9.46 12.06 -13.19
C ALA A 263 -9.12 11.19 -14.41
N ILE A 264 -7.94 11.38 -15.02
CA ILE A 264 -7.52 10.63 -16.19
C ILE A 264 -7.46 9.12 -15.94
N ASN A 265 -7.05 8.69 -14.74
CA ASN A 265 -7.03 7.27 -14.36
C ASN A 265 -8.46 6.72 -14.27
N THR A 266 -9.43 7.50 -13.79
CA THR A 266 -10.84 7.06 -13.72
C THR A 266 -11.51 7.02 -15.09
N ILE A 267 -11.19 7.95 -15.99
CA ILE A 267 -11.82 8.06 -17.31
C ILE A 267 -11.24 7.02 -18.28
N LEU A 268 -9.92 6.98 -18.39
CA LEU A 268 -9.21 6.16 -19.38
C LEU A 268 -8.73 4.82 -18.81
N GLY A 269 -8.84 4.60 -17.49
CA GLY A 269 -8.32 3.42 -16.80
C GLY A 269 -6.79 3.46 -16.60
N ARG A 270 -6.32 2.63 -15.67
CA ARG A 270 -4.89 2.35 -15.40
C ARG A 270 -4.73 1.11 -14.54
N GLY A 271 -3.91 0.15 -14.96
CA GLY A 271 -3.95 -1.20 -14.40
C GLY A 271 -5.22 -1.93 -14.87
N LYS A 272 -5.91 -2.58 -13.94
CA LYS A 272 -7.16 -3.33 -14.20
C LYS A 272 -8.37 -2.43 -13.93
N SER A 273 -9.31 -2.40 -14.86
CA SER A 273 -10.63 -1.81 -14.65
C SER A 273 -11.65 -2.93 -14.47
N VAL A 274 -12.34 -2.94 -13.33
CA VAL A 274 -13.16 -4.07 -12.89
C VAL A 274 -14.55 -3.59 -12.48
N LEU A 275 -15.56 -4.37 -12.84
CA LEU A 275 -16.93 -4.27 -12.36
C LEU A 275 -17.23 -5.46 -11.45
N ALA A 276 -18.00 -5.23 -10.39
CA ALA A 276 -18.63 -6.31 -9.65
C ALA A 276 -20.06 -5.95 -9.29
N GLU A 277 -20.94 -6.96 -9.30
CA GLU A 277 -22.35 -6.82 -8.99
C GLU A 277 -22.86 -7.96 -8.11
N ALA A 278 -23.89 -7.66 -7.32
CA ALA A 278 -24.70 -8.63 -6.60
C ALA A 278 -26.15 -8.15 -6.47
N CYS A 279 -27.09 -9.08 -6.42
CA CYS A 279 -28.50 -8.81 -6.15
C CYS A 279 -28.87 -9.40 -4.78
N LEU A 280 -29.13 -8.56 -3.78
CA LEU A 280 -29.41 -8.97 -2.41
C LEU A 280 -30.93 -8.99 -2.17
N PRO A 281 -31.54 -10.14 -1.83
CA PRO A 281 -32.96 -10.21 -1.47
C PRO A 281 -33.28 -9.38 -0.22
N ALA A 282 -34.50 -8.84 -0.14
CA ALA A 282 -34.98 -8.08 1.01
C ALA A 282 -34.80 -8.81 2.36
N THR A 283 -34.95 -10.14 2.36
CA THR A 283 -34.76 -10.98 3.54
C THR A 283 -33.32 -10.94 4.06
N VAL A 284 -32.32 -10.98 3.17
CA VAL A 284 -30.90 -10.89 3.52
C VAL A 284 -30.56 -9.50 4.05
N LEU A 285 -31.09 -8.45 3.40
CA LEU A 285 -30.91 -7.07 3.85
C LEU A 285 -31.43 -6.88 5.28
N ALA A 286 -32.63 -7.39 5.58
CA ALA A 286 -33.22 -7.28 6.92
C ALA A 286 -32.49 -8.13 7.97
N GLN A 287 -32.15 -9.38 7.65
CA GLN A 287 -31.59 -10.33 8.63
C GLN A 287 -30.11 -10.12 8.89
N VAL A 288 -29.32 -9.75 7.88
CA VAL A 288 -27.86 -9.62 8.00
C VAL A 288 -27.45 -8.17 8.13
N LEU A 289 -28.00 -7.29 7.30
CA LEU A 289 -27.61 -5.88 7.23
C LEU A 289 -28.51 -4.96 8.07
N HIS A 290 -29.64 -5.49 8.57
CA HIS A 290 -30.61 -4.75 9.40
C HIS A 290 -31.14 -3.47 8.74
N THR A 291 -31.27 -3.48 7.42
CA THR A 291 -31.71 -2.33 6.61
C THR A 291 -32.59 -2.79 5.43
N SER A 292 -32.98 -1.86 4.55
CA SER A 292 -33.74 -2.12 3.33
C SER A 292 -33.05 -1.54 2.10
N ALA A 293 -33.41 -2.03 0.91
CA ALA A 293 -32.85 -1.55 -0.35
C ALA A 293 -33.07 -0.04 -0.55
N SER A 294 -34.29 0.45 -0.26
CA SER A 294 -34.65 1.86 -0.39
C SER A 294 -33.83 2.78 0.53
N ARG A 295 -33.53 2.32 1.75
CA ARG A 295 -32.70 3.08 2.70
C ARG A 295 -31.25 3.15 2.25
N LEU A 296 -30.68 2.01 1.85
CA LEU A 296 -29.31 1.94 1.34
C LEU A 296 -29.12 2.72 0.05
N SER A 297 -30.04 2.61 -0.91
CA SER A 297 -30.01 3.37 -2.16
C SER A 297 -30.05 4.88 -1.90
N ARG A 298 -30.96 5.34 -1.05
CA ARG A 298 -31.03 6.75 -0.63
C ARG A 298 -29.75 7.22 0.04
N LEU A 299 -29.17 6.41 0.94
CA LEU A 299 -27.92 6.75 1.62
C LEU A 299 -26.75 6.80 0.65
N ALA A 300 -26.64 5.87 -0.30
CA ALA A 300 -25.60 5.88 -1.32
C ALA A 300 -25.69 7.13 -2.19
N HIS A 301 -26.90 7.50 -2.62
CA HIS A 301 -27.11 8.73 -3.38
C HIS A 301 -26.74 9.99 -2.57
N ALA A 302 -27.18 10.09 -1.31
CA ALA A 302 -26.86 11.24 -0.49
C ALA A 302 -25.37 11.33 -0.11
N LYS A 303 -24.75 10.21 0.27
CA LYS A 303 -23.38 10.17 0.80
C LYS A 303 -22.33 10.02 -0.29
N ASN A 304 -22.39 8.93 -1.05
CA ASN A 304 -21.34 8.57 -2.01
C ASN A 304 -21.41 9.43 -3.28
N TRP A 305 -22.60 9.92 -3.65
CA TRP A 305 -22.76 10.76 -4.83
C TRP A 305 -22.77 12.24 -4.47
N ILE A 306 -23.85 12.72 -3.86
CA ILE A 306 -24.01 14.15 -3.54
C ILE A 306 -22.89 14.62 -2.60
N GLY A 307 -22.62 13.89 -1.51
CA GLY A 307 -21.56 14.24 -0.56
C GLY A 307 -20.18 14.35 -1.22
N SER A 308 -19.80 13.37 -2.02
CA SER A 308 -18.50 13.37 -2.72
C SER A 308 -18.41 14.45 -3.81
N ALA A 309 -19.51 14.75 -4.49
CA ALA A 309 -19.60 15.86 -5.43
C ALA A 309 -19.42 17.22 -4.71
N MET A 310 -20.09 17.41 -3.57
CA MET A 310 -19.95 18.60 -2.74
C MET A 310 -18.54 18.77 -2.17
N ALA A 311 -17.84 17.65 -1.90
CA ALA A 311 -16.45 17.65 -1.45
C ALA A 311 -15.42 17.92 -2.58
N GLY A 312 -15.86 17.97 -3.84
CA GLY A 312 -14.96 18.17 -4.99
C GLY A 312 -14.06 16.97 -5.27
N CYS A 313 -14.50 15.75 -4.93
CA CYS A 313 -13.72 14.54 -5.25
C CYS A 313 -13.54 14.41 -6.78
N PRO A 314 -12.31 14.20 -7.29
CA PRO A 314 -12.07 14.16 -8.73
C PRO A 314 -12.57 12.86 -9.36
N GLY A 315 -13.59 12.96 -10.22
CA GLY A 315 -14.16 11.81 -10.93
C GLY A 315 -14.69 10.74 -9.98
N MET A 316 -14.39 9.47 -10.28
CA MET A 316 -14.86 8.32 -9.49
C MET A 316 -14.02 8.04 -8.23
N THR A 317 -13.00 8.84 -7.92
CA THR A 317 -12.06 8.55 -6.82
C THR A 317 -12.70 8.55 -5.43
N GLY A 318 -13.79 9.29 -5.24
CA GLY A 318 -14.44 9.46 -3.94
C GLY A 318 -15.87 8.95 -3.86
N ALA A 319 -16.42 8.32 -4.89
CA ALA A 319 -17.83 7.94 -4.94
C ALA A 319 -18.13 6.59 -4.26
N ASN A 320 -17.54 6.38 -3.09
CA ASN A 320 -17.62 5.15 -2.29
C ASN A 320 -17.60 5.49 -0.78
N ALA A 321 -17.73 4.48 0.08
CA ALA A 321 -17.68 4.65 1.52
C ALA A 321 -16.27 4.48 2.08
N HIS A 322 -15.60 3.36 1.80
CA HIS A 322 -14.29 3.02 2.34
C HIS A 322 -13.50 2.02 1.49
N ALA A 323 -13.59 2.10 0.16
CA ALA A 323 -12.84 1.20 -0.73
C ALA A 323 -11.33 1.18 -0.39
N ALA A 324 -10.77 2.32 0.01
CA ALA A 324 -9.37 2.44 0.43
C ALA A 324 -9.00 1.55 1.62
N ASN A 325 -9.89 1.34 2.59
CA ASN A 325 -9.62 0.47 3.74
C ASN A 325 -9.40 -0.98 3.30
N ILE A 326 -10.27 -1.46 2.41
CA ILE A 326 -10.20 -2.82 1.88
C ILE A 326 -8.97 -2.99 0.99
N VAL A 327 -8.75 -2.07 0.06
CA VAL A 327 -7.62 -2.09 -0.87
C VAL A 327 -6.30 -2.06 -0.10
N ALA A 328 -6.13 -1.14 0.85
CA ALA A 328 -4.93 -1.04 1.67
C ALA A 328 -4.65 -2.33 2.46
N GLY A 329 -5.68 -2.92 3.06
CA GLY A 329 -5.51 -4.14 3.85
C GLY A 329 -5.12 -5.35 3.01
N ILE A 330 -5.70 -5.51 1.82
CA ILE A 330 -5.32 -6.58 0.89
C ILE A 330 -3.92 -6.30 0.32
N PHE A 331 -3.62 -5.06 -0.05
CA PHE A 331 -2.31 -4.67 -0.59
C PHE A 331 -1.18 -4.96 0.40
N ALA A 332 -1.36 -4.62 1.68
CA ALA A 332 -0.42 -4.92 2.74
C ALA A 332 -0.24 -6.43 2.94
N ALA A 333 -1.34 -7.19 2.93
CA ALA A 333 -1.32 -8.63 3.10
C ALA A 333 -0.62 -9.36 1.94
N THR A 334 -0.73 -8.83 0.71
CA THR A 334 -0.32 -9.53 -0.52
C THR A 334 0.92 -8.94 -1.19
N GLY A 335 1.57 -7.96 -0.56
CA GLY A 335 2.84 -7.41 -1.05
C GLY A 335 2.72 -6.51 -2.27
N GLN A 336 1.56 -5.87 -2.45
CA GLN A 336 1.36 -4.85 -3.47
C GLN A 336 2.02 -3.53 -3.04
N ASP A 337 2.08 -2.55 -3.95
CA ASP A 337 2.63 -1.23 -3.63
C ASP A 337 1.59 -0.38 -2.87
N LEU A 338 1.81 -0.18 -1.57
CA LEU A 338 0.89 0.56 -0.71
C LEU A 338 0.66 2.02 -1.16
N ALA A 339 1.60 2.64 -1.88
CA ALA A 339 1.40 3.99 -2.37
C ALA A 339 0.41 4.04 -3.55
N GLN A 340 0.17 2.91 -4.22
CA GLN A 340 -0.83 2.80 -5.29
C GLN A 340 -2.25 2.67 -4.75
N VAL A 341 -2.46 2.53 -3.43
CA VAL A 341 -3.80 2.61 -2.82
C VAL A 341 -4.50 3.91 -3.23
N VAL A 342 -3.76 5.01 -3.39
CA VAL A 342 -4.27 6.32 -3.82
C VAL A 342 -5.13 6.23 -5.08
N ASP A 343 -4.67 5.49 -6.08
CA ASP A 343 -5.35 5.32 -7.37
C ASP A 343 -6.21 4.05 -7.37
N SER A 344 -5.69 2.95 -6.81
CA SER A 344 -6.35 1.65 -6.74
C SER A 344 -7.61 1.64 -5.89
N SER A 345 -7.79 2.61 -4.99
CA SER A 345 -9.03 2.78 -4.22
C SER A 345 -10.11 3.60 -4.93
N ALA A 346 -9.86 4.11 -6.13
CA ALA A 346 -10.90 4.79 -6.90
C ALA A 346 -12.05 3.82 -7.16
N CYS A 347 -13.24 4.18 -6.69
CA CYS A 347 -14.38 3.30 -6.70
C CYS A 347 -15.68 4.12 -6.79
N LEU A 348 -16.57 3.69 -7.69
CA LEU A 348 -17.94 4.13 -7.75
C LEU A 348 -18.84 3.03 -7.21
N THR A 349 -19.53 3.29 -6.11
CA THR A 349 -20.50 2.37 -5.50
C THR A 349 -21.92 2.83 -5.85
N GLN A 350 -22.73 1.92 -6.39
CA GLN A 350 -24.11 2.18 -6.78
C GLN A 350 -25.05 1.15 -6.16
N PHE A 351 -26.15 1.66 -5.62
CA PHE A 351 -27.20 0.90 -4.95
C PHE A 351 -28.55 1.29 -5.55
N GLU A 352 -29.20 0.33 -6.19
CA GLU A 352 -30.49 0.50 -6.85
C GLU A 352 -31.51 -0.46 -6.24
N VAL A 353 -32.76 0.01 -6.14
CA VAL A 353 -33.86 -0.84 -5.70
C VAL A 353 -34.30 -1.69 -6.87
N GLY A 354 -34.12 -3.00 -6.75
CA GLY A 354 -34.58 -3.98 -7.74
C GLY A 354 -36.01 -4.45 -7.47
N GLU A 355 -36.41 -5.51 -8.15
CA GLU A 355 -37.70 -6.14 -7.94
C GLU A 355 -37.81 -6.76 -6.53
N ASN A 356 -39.03 -6.83 -5.99
CA ASN A 356 -39.32 -7.43 -4.67
C ASN A 356 -38.47 -6.84 -3.52
N ASP A 357 -38.23 -5.53 -3.54
CA ASP A 357 -37.38 -4.80 -2.56
C ASP A 357 -35.96 -5.38 -2.43
N SER A 358 -35.47 -6.03 -3.47
CA SER A 358 -34.06 -6.42 -3.56
C SER A 358 -33.17 -5.19 -3.75
N LEU A 359 -31.89 -5.34 -3.40
CA LEU A 359 -30.86 -4.35 -3.67
C LEU A 359 -29.95 -4.85 -4.77
N ILE A 360 -29.89 -4.13 -5.89
CA ILE A 360 -28.85 -4.31 -6.89
C ILE A 360 -27.67 -3.44 -6.44
N ALA A 361 -26.57 -4.10 -6.11
CA ALA A 361 -25.37 -3.47 -5.58
C ALA A 361 -24.21 -3.66 -6.55
N THR A 362 -23.62 -2.55 -7.00
CA THR A 362 -22.48 -2.59 -7.92
C THR A 362 -21.33 -1.71 -7.45
N VAL A 363 -20.12 -2.13 -7.79
CA VAL A 363 -18.91 -1.31 -7.65
C VAL A 363 -18.14 -1.30 -8.97
N THR A 364 -17.61 -0.14 -9.32
CA THR A 364 -16.70 0.04 -10.46
C THR A 364 -15.37 0.57 -9.98
N MET A 365 -14.30 -0.20 -10.21
CA MET A 365 -12.93 0.16 -9.85
C MET A 365 -12.09 0.32 -11.13
N PRO A 366 -11.92 1.55 -11.66
CA PRO A 366 -11.35 1.76 -12.98
C PRO A 366 -9.82 1.66 -13.03
N CYS A 367 -9.14 1.71 -11.89
CA CYS A 367 -7.68 1.81 -11.88
C CYS A 367 -6.96 0.99 -10.80
N LEU A 368 -7.27 -0.31 -10.71
CA LEU A 368 -6.59 -1.25 -9.80
C LEU A 368 -5.20 -1.63 -10.33
N GLU A 369 -4.15 -1.20 -9.63
CA GLU A 369 -2.76 -1.47 -9.98
C GLU A 369 -2.24 -2.65 -9.16
N VAL A 370 -2.38 -3.85 -9.71
CA VAL A 370 -2.04 -5.08 -8.98
C VAL A 370 -1.15 -6.00 -9.81
N GLY A 371 -0.42 -6.87 -9.12
CA GLY A 371 0.40 -7.92 -9.72
C GLY A 371 0.55 -9.10 -8.76
N THR A 372 0.64 -10.31 -9.30
CA THR A 372 0.93 -11.52 -8.51
C THR A 372 2.42 -11.89 -8.54
N ILE A 373 3.20 -11.21 -9.39
CA ILE A 373 4.64 -11.41 -9.59
C ILE A 373 5.40 -10.09 -9.45
N GLY A 374 6.53 -10.14 -8.73
CA GLY A 374 7.46 -9.02 -8.55
C GLY A 374 7.15 -8.15 -7.33
N GLY A 375 8.08 -7.25 -6.98
CA GLY A 375 7.95 -6.42 -5.78
C GLY A 375 7.83 -7.25 -4.49
N GLY A 376 6.92 -6.83 -3.61
CA GLY A 376 6.70 -7.47 -2.31
C GLY A 376 5.99 -8.83 -2.35
N THR A 377 5.41 -9.22 -3.49
CA THR A 377 4.67 -10.50 -3.66
C THR A 377 5.54 -11.76 -3.44
N ARG A 378 6.87 -11.59 -3.49
CA ARG A 378 7.85 -12.66 -3.32
C ARG A 378 8.25 -12.88 -1.86
N LEU A 379 7.91 -11.95 -0.97
CA LEU A 379 8.18 -12.10 0.45
C LEU A 379 7.35 -13.28 0.98
N PRO A 380 7.92 -14.17 1.81
CA PRO A 380 7.26 -15.43 2.17
C PRO A 380 5.85 -15.28 2.76
N ALA A 381 5.64 -14.31 3.65
CA ALA A 381 4.34 -14.07 4.26
C ALA A 381 3.31 -13.55 3.24
N GLN A 382 3.71 -12.61 2.40
CA GLN A 382 2.86 -12.05 1.34
C GLN A 382 2.51 -13.09 0.27
N ARG A 383 3.47 -13.97 -0.06
CA ARG A 383 3.26 -15.11 -0.96
C ARG A 383 2.22 -16.09 -0.40
N ALA A 384 2.32 -16.42 0.89
CA ALA A 384 1.34 -17.28 1.55
C ALA A 384 -0.08 -16.67 1.55
N CYS A 385 -0.20 -15.35 1.68
CA CYS A 385 -1.49 -14.64 1.55
C CYS A 385 -2.06 -14.70 0.13
N LEU A 386 -1.22 -14.64 -0.91
CA LEU A 386 -1.68 -14.84 -2.29
C LEU A 386 -2.12 -16.31 -2.51
N ASP A 387 -1.36 -17.27 -1.99
CA ASP A 387 -1.70 -18.69 -2.08
C ASP A 387 -3.02 -19.04 -1.36
N LEU A 388 -3.32 -18.36 -0.24
CA LEU A 388 -4.60 -18.49 0.49
C LEU A 388 -5.82 -18.14 -0.38
N MET A 389 -5.64 -17.27 -1.38
CA MET A 389 -6.67 -16.86 -2.32
C MET A 389 -6.65 -17.65 -3.63
N ASP A 390 -5.95 -18.80 -3.67
CA ASP A 390 -5.76 -19.64 -4.84
C ASP A 390 -5.03 -18.95 -6.02
N LEU A 391 -4.33 -17.84 -5.74
CA LEU A 391 -3.59 -17.07 -6.75
C LEU A 391 -2.18 -17.62 -6.95
N ASN A 392 -2.05 -18.90 -7.32
CA ASN A 392 -0.73 -19.47 -7.67
C ASN A 392 -0.08 -18.69 -8.83
N VAL A 393 1.21 -18.96 -9.12
CA VAL A 393 1.98 -18.21 -10.13
C VAL A 393 1.36 -18.28 -11.54
N ASP A 394 0.60 -19.34 -11.83
CA ASP A 394 -0.06 -19.55 -13.13
C ASP A 394 -1.45 -18.90 -13.18
N CYS A 395 -1.97 -18.41 -12.05
CA CYS A 395 -3.25 -17.73 -11.99
C CYS A 395 -3.11 -16.30 -12.53
N PRO A 396 -3.95 -15.88 -13.50
CA PRO A 396 -3.90 -14.54 -14.05
C PRO A 396 -4.05 -13.47 -12.97
N THR A 397 -3.26 -12.40 -13.03
CA THR A 397 -3.37 -11.24 -12.11
C THR A 397 -4.77 -10.60 -12.13
N GLU A 398 -5.52 -10.79 -13.21
CA GLU A 398 -6.94 -10.40 -13.28
C GLU A 398 -7.78 -10.98 -12.13
N HIS A 399 -7.51 -12.23 -11.71
CA HIS A 399 -8.26 -12.85 -10.63
C HIS A 399 -8.08 -12.11 -9.29
N LEU A 400 -6.86 -11.62 -9.00
CA LEU A 400 -6.62 -10.78 -7.82
C LEU A 400 -7.44 -9.49 -7.86
N SER A 401 -7.51 -8.82 -9.02
CA SER A 401 -8.31 -7.59 -9.16
C SER A 401 -9.81 -7.84 -8.92
N ARG A 402 -10.34 -8.98 -9.41
CA ARG A 402 -11.73 -9.41 -9.19
C ARG A 402 -12.02 -9.70 -7.71
N LEU A 403 -11.11 -10.40 -7.03
CA LEU A 403 -11.21 -10.66 -5.58
C LEU A 403 -11.20 -9.38 -4.76
N ILE A 404 -10.32 -8.43 -5.09
CA ILE A 404 -10.29 -7.11 -4.44
C ILE A 404 -11.62 -6.38 -4.66
N THR A 405 -12.11 -6.30 -5.89
CA THR A 405 -13.37 -5.60 -6.21
C THR A 405 -14.58 -6.25 -5.52
N GLY A 406 -14.67 -7.58 -5.49
CA GLY A 406 -15.73 -8.29 -4.75
C GLY A 406 -15.63 -8.07 -3.23
N THR A 407 -14.42 -8.00 -2.68
CA THR A 407 -14.22 -7.69 -1.25
C THR A 407 -14.55 -6.23 -0.93
N VAL A 408 -14.27 -5.30 -1.85
CA VAL A 408 -14.70 -3.90 -1.74
C VAL A 408 -16.23 -3.83 -1.70
N LEU A 409 -16.94 -4.53 -2.60
CA LEU A 409 -18.41 -4.59 -2.57
C LEU A 409 -18.93 -5.10 -1.22
N ALA A 410 -18.31 -6.15 -0.66
CA ALA A 410 -18.64 -6.66 0.67
C ALA A 410 -18.46 -5.59 1.77
N GLY A 411 -17.30 -4.92 1.77
CA GLY A 411 -17.00 -3.84 2.70
C GLY A 411 -18.01 -2.69 2.58
N GLU A 412 -18.28 -2.23 1.36
CA GLU A 412 -19.20 -1.12 1.06
C GLU A 412 -20.60 -1.42 1.60
N LEU A 413 -21.15 -2.62 1.33
CA LEU A 413 -22.46 -3.04 1.81
C LEU A 413 -22.55 -2.99 3.34
N SER A 414 -21.57 -3.56 4.03
CA SER A 414 -21.59 -3.62 5.49
C SER A 414 -21.45 -2.23 6.13
N LEU A 415 -20.54 -1.40 5.64
CA LEU A 415 -20.34 -0.05 6.19
C LEU A 415 -21.57 0.84 5.94
N MET A 416 -22.12 0.81 4.72
CA MET A 416 -23.32 1.59 4.39
C MET A 416 -24.52 1.16 5.23
N ALA A 417 -24.68 -0.13 5.49
CA ALA A 417 -25.70 -0.64 6.40
C ALA A 417 -25.49 -0.18 7.85
N ALA A 418 -24.25 -0.21 8.35
CA ALA A 418 -23.92 0.26 9.70
C ALA A 418 -24.16 1.78 9.87
N LEU A 419 -23.94 2.57 8.81
CA LEU A 419 -24.25 4.00 8.79
C LEU A 419 -25.77 4.26 8.78
N ASP A 420 -26.54 3.46 8.06
CA ASP A 420 -28.00 3.58 8.02
C ASP A 420 -28.68 3.18 9.34
N THR A 421 -28.06 2.28 10.11
CA THR A 421 -28.59 1.72 11.37
C THR A 421 -28.05 2.37 12.63
N ASP A 422 -27.13 3.34 12.51
CA ASP A 422 -26.39 3.97 13.62
C ASP A 422 -25.50 3.00 14.43
N ASP A 423 -25.19 1.84 13.86
CA ASP A 423 -24.35 0.81 14.49
C ASP A 423 -22.84 1.15 14.46
N LEU A 424 -22.43 2.13 13.64
CA LEU A 424 -21.01 2.41 13.40
C LEU A 424 -20.27 2.79 14.69
N VAL A 425 -20.82 3.74 15.45
CA VAL A 425 -20.16 4.25 16.67
C VAL A 425 -20.08 3.16 17.73
N SER A 426 -21.16 2.39 17.92
CA SER A 426 -21.21 1.32 18.92
C SER A 426 -20.22 0.19 18.59
N ALA A 427 -20.09 -0.18 17.31
CA ALA A 427 -19.12 -1.16 16.84
C ALA A 427 -17.67 -0.69 17.06
N HIS A 428 -17.35 0.54 16.64
CA HIS A 428 -16.01 1.12 16.83
C HIS A 428 -15.61 1.20 18.31
N LEU A 429 -16.53 1.60 19.20
CA LEU A 429 -16.25 1.65 20.64
C LEU A 429 -15.96 0.27 21.23
N ARG A 430 -16.64 -0.78 20.75
CA ARG A 430 -16.48 -2.14 21.27
C ARG A 430 -15.21 -2.84 20.79
N LEU A 431 -14.81 -2.63 19.53
CA LEU A 431 -13.74 -3.41 18.89
C LEU A 431 -12.47 -2.61 18.56
N ASN A 432 -12.54 -1.28 18.56
CA ASN A 432 -11.43 -0.40 18.20
C ASN A 432 -10.90 0.42 19.40
N ARG A 433 -11.48 0.25 20.60
CA ARG A 433 -10.89 0.73 21.86
C ARG A 433 -10.51 -0.47 22.70
N ALA A 434 -9.27 -0.46 23.20
CA ALA A 434 -8.86 -1.41 24.24
C ALA A 434 -9.79 -1.24 25.44
N THR A 435 -10.56 -2.28 25.77
CA THR A 435 -11.09 -2.45 27.12
C THR A 435 -9.89 -2.66 28.03
N VAL A 436 -9.35 -1.56 28.58
CA VAL A 436 -8.28 -1.61 29.56
C VAL A 436 -8.84 -2.32 30.79
N THR A 437 -8.68 -3.63 30.81
CA THR A 437 -8.80 -4.41 32.04
C THR A 437 -7.43 -4.26 32.69
N PRO A 438 -7.30 -3.61 33.86
CA PRO A 438 -6.01 -3.43 34.51
C PRO A 438 -5.54 -4.80 34.98
N SER A 439 -4.77 -5.49 34.14
CA SER A 439 -3.94 -6.60 34.58
C SER A 439 -2.62 -6.00 35.04
N SER A 440 -2.46 -5.93 36.35
CA SER A 440 -1.17 -5.70 37.00
C SER A 440 -0.17 -6.75 36.48
N PRO A 441 1.03 -6.35 36.02
CA PRO A 441 2.03 -7.31 35.61
C PRO A 441 2.64 -7.94 36.85
N THR A 442 2.16 -9.11 37.26
CA THR A 442 2.92 -9.99 38.14
C THR A 442 4.10 -10.54 37.35
N LEU A 443 5.30 -10.04 37.66
CA LEU A 443 6.55 -10.67 37.26
C LEU A 443 6.59 -12.12 37.79
N PRO A 444 7.16 -13.08 37.05
CA PRO A 444 7.44 -14.40 37.61
C PRO A 444 8.59 -14.25 38.62
N VAL A 445 8.27 -14.40 39.90
CA VAL A 445 9.27 -14.58 40.96
C VAL A 445 9.83 -15.98 40.79
N THR A 446 11.10 -16.07 40.41
CA THR A 446 11.86 -17.32 40.50
C THR A 446 11.96 -17.72 41.96
N SER A 447 11.60 -18.97 42.25
CA SER A 447 11.77 -19.60 43.54
C SER A 447 13.25 -19.65 43.90
N ASP A 448 13.66 -18.85 44.87
CA ASP A 448 14.68 -19.18 45.87
C ASP A 448 14.59 -18.20 47.04
N GLU A 449 14.85 -18.72 48.24
CA GLU A 449 14.88 -18.03 49.55
C GLU A 449 13.56 -17.87 50.32
N VAL A 450 13.02 -19.01 50.73
CA VAL A 450 12.48 -19.16 52.09
C VAL A 450 13.67 -19.18 53.05
N VAL A 451 13.93 -18.09 53.80
CA VAL A 451 14.36 -18.09 55.21
C VAL A 451 14.46 -16.64 55.75
N SER A 452 13.80 -16.44 56.89
CA SER A 452 13.94 -15.33 57.85
C SER A 452 13.20 -14.02 57.54
N ARG A 453 12.02 -13.87 58.16
CA ARG A 453 11.86 -13.04 59.37
C ARG A 453 10.40 -13.00 59.78
N ALA A 454 10.05 -13.87 60.71
CA ALA A 454 8.97 -13.61 61.65
C ALA A 454 9.45 -12.62 62.71
N ALA A 455 8.48 -11.92 63.32
CA ALA A 455 8.55 -11.08 64.53
C ALA A 455 8.67 -9.55 64.34
N THR A 456 7.52 -8.89 64.17
CA THR A 456 7.03 -7.73 64.97
C THR A 456 5.61 -7.41 64.43
N HIS A 457 4.46 -7.70 65.07
CA HIS A 457 3.89 -7.11 66.30
C HIS A 457 4.13 -5.59 66.35
N LEU A 458 3.18 -4.65 66.45
CA LEU A 458 1.79 -4.63 66.92
C LEU A 458 1.17 -3.25 66.51
N ASN A 459 -0.16 -3.24 66.34
CA ASN A 459 -1.12 -2.18 66.72
C ASN A 459 -1.37 -0.86 65.94
N GLY A 460 -2.69 -0.61 65.75
CA GLY A 460 -3.39 0.68 65.92
C GLY A 460 -4.04 1.24 64.65
N ILE A 461 -5.30 0.95 64.29
CA ILE A 461 -6.61 1.45 64.78
C ILE A 461 -6.78 2.99 64.74
N LEU A 462 -7.65 3.48 63.83
CA LEU A 462 -8.61 4.62 63.87
C LEU A 462 -8.78 5.21 62.43
N ALA A 463 -9.81 4.89 61.65
CA ALA A 463 -11.20 5.41 61.67
C ALA A 463 -11.33 6.94 61.48
N LYS A 464 -11.75 7.41 60.29
CA LYS A 464 -13.09 7.99 60.02
C LYS A 464 -13.19 8.68 58.64
N SER A 465 -14.42 8.70 58.16
CA SER A 465 -14.99 9.18 56.90
C SER A 465 -15.26 10.69 56.87
N ASP A 466 -15.36 11.26 55.66
CA ASP A 466 -16.57 11.92 55.08
C ASP A 466 -16.12 12.69 53.81
N ALA A 467 -16.69 12.48 52.62
CA ALA A 467 -18.05 12.74 52.15
C ALA A 467 -18.38 14.24 51.97
N SER A 468 -17.91 14.82 50.86
CA SER A 468 -18.52 16.04 50.30
C SER A 468 -18.35 16.07 48.78
N GLY A 469 -19.25 15.38 48.07
CA GLY A 469 -19.42 15.56 46.63
C GLY A 469 -20.11 16.89 46.33
N ARG A 470 -19.48 17.72 45.49
CA ARG A 470 -20.14 18.74 44.66
C ARG A 470 -19.38 18.89 43.33
N LEU A 471 -20.15 18.83 42.25
CA LEU A 471 -19.77 19.09 40.86
C LEU A 471 -20.03 20.57 40.54
N GLU A 472 -19.09 21.24 39.87
CA GLU A 472 -19.30 22.57 39.26
C GLU A 472 -19.56 22.45 37.74
N PRO A 473 -20.41 23.29 37.15
CA PRO A 473 -20.71 23.30 35.70
C PRO A 473 -19.74 24.17 34.88
N PRO A 474 -19.65 23.96 33.55
CA PRO A 474 -18.66 24.63 32.70
C PRO A 474 -19.07 26.03 32.25
N HIS A 475 -18.10 26.93 32.16
CA HIS A 475 -18.22 28.24 31.50
C HIS A 475 -18.18 28.11 29.96
N PRO A 476 -18.91 28.97 29.21
CA PRO A 476 -18.85 29.02 27.76
C PRO A 476 -17.66 29.87 27.28
N ILE A 477 -16.99 29.45 26.21
CA ILE A 477 -15.99 30.26 25.50
C ILE A 477 -16.52 30.55 24.09
N MET A 478 -16.39 31.84 23.73
CA MET A 478 -16.67 32.47 22.42
C MET A 478 -16.00 31.78 21.23
#